data_AF-A0A8T7F7J0-F1
#
_entry.id   AF-A0A8T7F7J0-F1
#
_cell.length_a   1.000
_cell.length_b   1.000
_cell.length_c   1.000
_cell.angle_alpha   90.00
_cell.angle_beta   90.00
_cell.angle_gamma   90.00
#
_symmetry.space_group_name_H-M   'P 1'
#
loop_
_entity.id
_entity.type
_entity.pdbx_description
1 polymer ?
#
loop_
_entity_poly.entity_id
_entity_poly.type
_entity_poly.pdbx_seq_one_letter_code
_entity_poly.pdbx_strand_id
1 'polypeptide(L)'
;MTHIADGRTRSIKPTLDTPFHIDYQWWEKESQDLRSYLISLLPEDRRAILSEQNEPVEIDVIDPQTAEVRKIDPFEQALRETEIDFNGTSLVDSVFQLFLKNGNKPLTPNELGELTGRPPMTILRTLAGARVYRGLRPIIE
;
A
#
# COMPACT_ATOMS: atom_id res chain seq x y z
N MET A 1 39.26 25.39 5.60
CA MET A 1 37.88 25.80 5.24
C MET A 1 37.40 24.85 4.17
N THR A 2 36.82 23.72 4.58
CA THR A 2 36.43 22.64 3.67
C THR A 2 35.03 22.90 3.14
N HIS A 3 34.92 23.00 1.82
CA HIS A 3 33.68 23.03 1.06
C HIS A 3 32.74 21.88 1.49
N ILE A 4 31.57 22.22 2.03
CA ILE A 4 30.43 21.32 2.06
C ILE A 4 29.68 21.51 0.75
N ALA A 5 29.81 20.53 -0.13
CA ALA A 5 29.01 20.42 -1.34
C ALA A 5 27.54 20.24 -0.94
N ASP A 6 26.70 21.18 -1.35
CA ASP A 6 25.24 21.08 -1.28
C ASP A 6 24.82 19.96 -2.25
N GLY A 7 24.69 18.75 -1.73
CA GLY A 7 24.20 17.58 -2.45
C GLY A 7 22.72 17.76 -2.78
N ARG A 8 22.42 18.53 -3.83
CA ARG A 8 21.08 18.59 -4.42
C ARG A 8 20.73 17.21 -4.93
N THR A 9 19.98 16.45 -4.13
CA THR A 9 19.34 15.22 -4.59
C THR A 9 18.46 15.60 -5.78
N ARG A 10 18.80 15.09 -6.97
CA ARG A 10 17.95 15.20 -8.16
C ARG A 10 16.69 14.40 -7.87
N SER A 11 15.67 15.06 -7.34
CA SER A 11 14.36 14.45 -7.17
C SER A 11 13.74 14.34 -8.58
N ILE A 12 13.85 13.16 -9.17
CA ILE A 12 13.18 12.84 -10.42
C ILE A 12 11.68 12.95 -10.14
N LYS A 13 10.98 13.80 -10.91
CA LYS A 13 9.55 14.00 -10.73
C LYS A 13 8.81 12.79 -11.30
N PRO A 14 7.95 12.11 -10.52
CA PRO A 14 7.10 11.04 -11.04
C PRO A 14 6.22 11.54 -12.20
N THR A 15 6.01 10.68 -13.18
CA THR A 15 5.12 10.89 -14.32
C THR A 15 3.94 9.92 -14.27
N LEU A 16 3.03 9.99 -15.26
CA LEU A 16 1.92 9.04 -15.39
C LEU A 16 2.37 7.60 -15.65
N ASP A 17 3.64 7.42 -16.01
CA ASP A 17 4.28 6.13 -16.30
C ASP A 17 5.24 5.69 -15.19
N THR A 18 5.37 6.47 -14.11
CA THR A 18 6.19 6.09 -12.95
C THR A 18 5.38 5.15 -12.06
N PRO A 19 5.83 3.90 -11.83
CA PRO A 19 5.14 2.99 -10.93
C PRO A 19 5.20 3.46 -9.48
N PHE A 20 4.16 3.17 -8.72
CA PHE A 20 4.09 3.39 -7.27
C PHE A 20 3.97 2.06 -6.55
N HIS A 21 4.32 2.04 -5.26
CA HIS A 21 4.16 0.91 -4.35
C HIS A 21 3.99 1.40 -2.91
N ILE A 22 3.61 0.50 -2.01
CA ILE A 22 3.65 0.71 -0.56
C ILE A 22 5.08 0.45 -0.07
N ASP A 23 5.72 1.49 0.48
CA ASP A 23 6.94 1.38 1.26
C ASP A 23 6.57 1.00 2.71
N TYR A 24 6.69 -0.28 3.06
CA TYR A 24 6.41 -0.75 4.43
C TYR A 24 7.39 -0.20 5.47
N GLN A 25 8.64 0.13 5.08
CA GLN A 25 9.60 0.75 6.00
C GLN A 25 9.20 2.17 6.39
N TRP A 26 8.39 2.84 5.57
CA TRP A 26 7.80 4.14 5.93
C TRP A 26 6.89 4.02 7.16
N TRP A 27 6.12 2.93 7.28
CA TRP A 27 5.22 2.69 8.41
C TRP A 27 5.98 2.48 9.72
N GLU A 28 7.07 1.71 9.67
CA GLU A 28 7.98 1.54 10.82
C GLU A 28 8.56 2.87 11.30
N LYS A 29 8.97 3.73 10.35
CA LYS A 29 9.56 5.05 10.64
C LYS A 29 8.55 6.04 11.20
N GLU A 30 7.32 6.05 10.69
CA GLU A 30 6.27 6.96 11.16
C GLU A 30 5.63 6.51 12.48
N SER A 31 6.07 5.37 13.05
CA SER A 31 5.46 4.77 14.25
C SER A 31 3.94 4.61 14.12
N GLN A 32 3.44 4.51 12.90
CA GLN A 32 2.04 4.26 12.63
C GLN A 32 1.82 2.76 12.67
N ASP A 33 0.85 2.33 13.46
CA ASP A 33 0.47 0.93 13.52
C ASP A 33 -0.26 0.55 12.23
N LEU A 34 0.53 0.05 11.27
CA LEU A 34 0.05 -0.50 10.01
C LEU A 34 -1.07 -1.51 10.28
N ARG A 35 -0.91 -2.37 11.29
CA ARG A 35 -1.90 -3.41 11.62
C ARG A 35 -3.22 -2.80 12.06
N SER A 36 -3.20 -1.82 12.96
CA SER A 36 -4.40 -1.10 13.39
C SER A 36 -5.13 -0.44 12.21
N TYR A 37 -4.38 0.18 11.29
CA TYR A 37 -4.96 0.77 10.08
C TYR A 37 -5.53 -0.29 9.13
N LEU A 38 -4.81 -1.39 8.95
CA LEU A 38 -5.24 -2.51 8.11
C LEU A 38 -6.53 -3.15 8.64
N ILE A 39 -6.63 -3.39 9.95
CA ILE A 39 -7.87 -3.85 10.60
C ILE A 39 -9.01 -2.85 10.35
N SER A 40 -8.75 -1.54 10.44
CA SER A 40 -9.78 -0.53 10.19
C SER A 40 -10.31 -0.47 8.75
N LEU A 41 -9.72 -1.22 7.82
CA LEU A 41 -10.23 -1.37 6.45
C LEU A 41 -11.16 -2.57 6.27
N LEU A 42 -11.16 -3.52 7.20
CA LEU A 42 -11.95 -4.75 7.08
C LEU A 42 -13.43 -4.53 7.42
N PRO A 43 -14.34 -5.42 7.00
CA PRO A 43 -15.71 -5.47 7.50
C PRO A 43 -15.78 -5.69 9.02
N GLU A 44 -16.87 -5.26 9.67
CA GLU A 44 -17.03 -5.28 11.13
C GLU A 44 -16.91 -6.69 11.74
N ASP A 45 -17.44 -7.70 11.07
CA ASP A 45 -17.33 -9.11 11.44
C ASP A 45 -15.88 -9.60 11.45
N ARG A 46 -15.07 -9.18 10.47
CA ARG A 46 -13.63 -9.52 10.39
C ARG A 46 -12.80 -8.68 11.37
N ARG A 47 -13.18 -7.42 11.61
CA ARG A 47 -12.53 -6.53 12.58
C ARG A 47 -12.58 -7.09 13.98
N ALA A 48 -13.76 -7.53 14.44
CA ALA A 48 -13.93 -8.04 15.80
C ALA A 48 -12.96 -9.21 16.07
N ILE A 49 -12.91 -10.16 15.14
CA ILE A 49 -12.05 -11.36 15.23
C ILE A 49 -10.56 -11.00 15.27
N LEU A 50 -10.12 -10.09 14.40
CA LEU A 50 -8.69 -9.74 14.27
C LEU A 50 -8.21 -8.71 15.31
N SER A 51 -9.12 -7.88 15.84
CA SER A 51 -8.81 -6.90 16.89
C SER A 51 -8.55 -7.53 18.26
N GLU A 52 -9.15 -8.70 18.52
CA GLU A 52 -8.91 -9.47 19.75
C GLU A 52 -7.58 -10.23 19.72
N GLN A 53 -7.03 -10.46 18.51
CA GLN A 53 -5.75 -11.12 18.30
C GLN A 53 -4.61 -10.09 18.37
N ASN A 54 -4.06 -9.87 19.56
CA ASN A 54 -2.94 -8.94 19.76
C ASN A 54 -1.62 -9.37 19.08
N GLU A 55 -1.44 -10.66 18.78
CA GLU A 55 -0.22 -11.17 18.14
C GLU A 55 -0.50 -11.56 16.68
N PRO A 56 0.44 -11.32 15.74
CA PRO A 56 0.30 -11.81 14.36
C PRO A 56 0.30 -13.34 14.41
N VAL A 57 -0.88 -13.94 14.28
CA VAL A 57 -1.03 -15.39 14.25
C VAL A 57 -0.60 -15.83 12.86
N GLU A 58 0.67 -16.14 12.64
CA GLU A 58 1.15 -16.66 11.36
C GLU A 58 0.32 -17.90 10.96
N ILE A 59 -0.49 -17.80 9.90
CA ILE A 59 -1.22 -18.95 9.37
C ILE A 59 -0.41 -19.56 8.23
N ASP A 60 -0.23 -20.87 8.29
CA ASP A 60 0.42 -21.64 7.22
C ASP A 60 -0.54 -21.74 6.03
N VAL A 61 -0.38 -20.86 5.04
CA VAL A 61 -1.16 -20.88 3.81
C VAL A 61 -0.32 -21.51 2.71
N ILE A 62 -0.85 -22.56 2.10
CA ILE A 62 -0.23 -23.23 0.95
C ILE A 62 -0.56 -22.41 -0.29
N ASP A 63 0.46 -21.87 -0.96
CA ASP A 63 0.29 -21.19 -2.25
C ASP A 63 -0.27 -22.21 -3.27
N PRO A 64 -1.44 -21.96 -3.88
CA PRO A 64 -2.08 -22.93 -4.78
C PRO A 64 -1.34 -23.10 -6.12
N GLN A 65 -0.42 -22.20 -6.47
CA GLN A 65 0.42 -22.30 -7.67
C GLN A 65 1.79 -22.92 -7.39
N THR A 66 2.40 -22.62 -6.23
CA THR A 66 3.77 -23.07 -5.93
C THR A 66 3.84 -24.23 -4.92
N ALA A 67 2.73 -24.57 -4.26
CA ALA A 67 2.65 -25.54 -3.17
C ALA A 67 3.61 -25.24 -1.99
N GLU A 68 4.13 -24.02 -1.91
CA GLU A 68 4.98 -23.57 -0.82
C GLU A 68 4.11 -23.17 0.37
N VAL A 69 4.47 -23.65 1.56
CA VAL A 69 3.88 -23.19 2.82
C VAL A 69 4.44 -21.80 3.09
N ARG A 70 3.59 -20.78 2.96
CA ARG A 70 3.94 -19.41 3.33
C ARG A 70 3.24 -19.09 4.63
N LYS A 71 4.01 -18.51 5.55
CA LYS A 71 3.46 -17.86 6.74
C LYS A 71 2.83 -16.56 6.27
N ILE A 72 1.53 -16.62 5.98
CA ILE A 72 0.78 -15.46 5.54
C ILE A 72 0.13 -14.87 6.79
N ASP A 73 0.19 -13.55 6.92
CA ASP A 73 -0.57 -12.86 7.96
C ASP A 73 -2.08 -13.13 7.72
N PRO A 74 -2.87 -13.56 8.71
CA PRO A 74 -4.32 -13.73 8.59
C PRO A 74 -5.01 -12.50 7.98
N PHE A 75 -4.39 -11.34 8.17
CA PHE A 75 -4.77 -10.11 7.52
C PHE A 75 -4.66 -10.16 5.98
N GLU A 76 -3.53 -10.61 5.42
CA GLU A 76 -3.35 -10.71 3.97
C GLU A 76 -4.36 -11.66 3.35
N GLN A 77 -4.68 -12.76 4.03
CA GLN A 77 -5.72 -13.67 3.58
C GLN A 77 -7.11 -13.03 3.62
N ALA A 78 -7.48 -12.41 4.75
CA ALA A 78 -8.76 -11.72 4.88
C ALA A 78 -8.95 -10.65 3.81
N LEU A 79 -7.88 -9.94 3.46
CA LEU A 79 -7.93 -8.91 2.43
C LEU A 79 -8.05 -9.47 1.01
N ARG A 80 -7.38 -10.59 0.70
CA ARG A 80 -7.53 -11.28 -0.59
C ARG A 80 -8.95 -11.81 -0.79
N GLU A 81 -9.59 -12.26 0.28
CA GLU A 81 -10.98 -12.75 0.27
C GLU A 81 -12.02 -11.62 0.26
N THR A 82 -11.63 -10.39 0.59
CA THR A 82 -12.56 -9.25 0.66
C THR A 82 -12.71 -8.58 -0.70
N GLU A 83 -13.95 -8.48 -1.18
CA GLU A 83 -14.28 -7.56 -2.27
C GLU A 83 -14.20 -6.12 -1.74
N ILE A 84 -13.14 -5.41 -2.13
CA ILE A 84 -12.96 -4.01 -1.77
C ILE A 84 -13.81 -3.17 -2.73
N ASP A 85 -14.89 -2.59 -2.21
CA ASP A 85 -15.61 -1.54 -2.91
C ASP A 85 -14.82 -0.22 -2.77
N PHE A 86 -14.29 0.27 -3.89
CA PHE A 86 -13.62 1.56 -3.92
C PHE A 86 -14.61 2.75 -3.87
N ASN A 87 -15.92 2.51 -3.98
CA ASN A 87 -16.93 3.55 -3.86
C ASN A 87 -16.97 4.12 -2.44
N GLY A 88 -17.06 5.45 -2.33
CA GLY A 88 -17.09 6.15 -1.04
C GLY A 88 -15.75 6.18 -0.28
N THR A 89 -14.74 5.42 -0.70
CA THR A 89 -13.37 5.50 -0.12
C THR A 89 -12.61 6.71 -0.67
N SER A 90 -11.65 7.22 0.11
CA SER A 90 -10.76 8.29 -0.36
C SER A 90 -9.82 7.76 -1.45
N LEU A 91 -9.33 8.63 -2.35
CA LEU A 91 -8.41 8.22 -3.42
C LEU A 91 -7.19 7.48 -2.88
N VAL A 92 -6.61 8.00 -1.79
CA VAL A 92 -5.44 7.41 -1.13
C VAL A 92 -5.76 6.00 -0.62
N ASP A 93 -6.94 5.82 -0.03
CA ASP A 93 -7.35 4.52 0.52
C ASP A 93 -7.64 3.53 -0.60
N SER A 94 -8.32 3.95 -1.67
CA SER A 94 -8.57 3.10 -2.84
C SER A 94 -7.27 2.59 -3.45
N VAL A 95 -6.29 3.47 -3.65
CA VAL A 95 -4.98 3.11 -4.21
C VAL A 95 -4.21 2.19 -3.26
N PHE A 96 -4.19 2.49 -1.97
CA PHE A 96 -3.52 1.67 -0.98
C PHE A 96 -4.13 0.26 -0.90
N GLN A 97 -5.45 0.17 -0.83
CA GLN A 97 -6.19 -1.09 -0.84
C GLN A 97 -5.94 -1.92 -2.11
N LEU A 98 -5.87 -1.26 -3.28
CA LEU A 98 -5.53 -1.91 -4.53
C LEU A 98 -4.11 -2.53 -4.48
N PHE A 99 -3.14 -1.80 -3.95
CA PHE A 99 -1.79 -2.34 -3.76
C PHE A 99 -1.78 -3.51 -2.79
N LEU A 100 -2.50 -3.46 -1.68
CA LEU A 100 -2.55 -4.62 -0.81
C LEU A 100 -3.19 -5.83 -1.51
N LYS A 101 -4.28 -5.61 -2.27
CA LYS A 101 -4.98 -6.69 -3.01
C LYS A 101 -4.10 -7.31 -4.10
N ASN A 102 -3.24 -6.52 -4.74
CA ASN A 102 -2.36 -6.99 -5.81
C ASN A 102 -1.00 -7.51 -5.31
N GLY A 103 -0.82 -7.68 -3.99
CA GLY A 103 0.43 -8.15 -3.38
C GLY A 103 1.55 -7.11 -3.44
N ASN A 104 1.19 -5.83 -3.38
CA ASN A 104 2.06 -4.67 -3.53
C ASN A 104 2.84 -4.63 -4.86
N LYS A 105 2.27 -5.25 -5.91
CA LYS A 105 2.82 -5.18 -7.26
C LYS A 105 2.79 -3.72 -7.73
N PRO A 106 3.92 -3.15 -8.18
CA PRO A 106 3.94 -1.76 -8.59
C PRO A 106 3.03 -1.47 -9.78
N LEU A 107 2.36 -0.32 -9.74
CA LEU A 107 1.43 0.14 -10.78
C LEU A 107 1.62 1.63 -11.06
N THR A 108 1.50 2.00 -12.32
CA THR A 108 1.53 3.38 -12.80
C THR A 108 0.20 4.10 -12.50
N PRO A 109 0.19 5.45 -12.42
CA PRO A 109 -1.05 6.21 -12.32
C PRO A 109 -2.10 5.87 -13.38
N ASN A 110 -1.68 5.50 -14.60
CA ASN A 110 -2.58 5.04 -15.65
C ASN A 110 -3.29 3.74 -15.25
N GLU A 111 -2.53 2.72 -14.87
CA GLU A 111 -3.09 1.42 -14.43
C GLU A 111 -3.94 1.57 -13.16
N LEU A 112 -3.49 2.39 -12.20
CA LEU A 112 -4.26 2.71 -11.00
C LEU A 112 -5.60 3.36 -11.36
N GLY A 113 -5.63 4.24 -12.36
CA GLY A 113 -6.85 4.89 -12.79
C GLY A 113 -7.84 3.93 -13.46
N GLU A 114 -7.35 3.00 -14.28
CA GLU A 114 -8.16 1.95 -14.88
C GLU A 114 -8.79 1.02 -13.82
N LEU A 115 -8.01 0.66 -12.79
CA LEU A 115 -8.44 -0.30 -11.76
C LEU A 115 -9.31 0.33 -10.66
N THR A 116 -9.10 1.62 -10.34
CA THR A 116 -9.85 2.32 -9.28
C THR A 116 -10.99 3.20 -9.81
N GLY A 117 -11.07 3.39 -11.13
CA GLY A 117 -12.01 4.32 -11.76
C GLY A 117 -11.71 5.80 -11.47
N ARG A 118 -10.51 6.12 -10.97
CA ARG A 118 -10.09 7.49 -10.64
C ARG A 118 -9.25 8.10 -11.76
N PRO A 119 -9.30 9.42 -12.00
CA PRO A 119 -8.48 10.03 -13.06
C PRO A 119 -6.97 9.88 -12.78
N PRO A 120 -6.16 9.34 -13.70
CA PRO A 120 -4.71 9.12 -13.52
C PRO A 120 -3.95 10.38 -13.07
N MET A 121 -4.29 11.53 -13.66
CA MET A 121 -3.67 12.82 -13.31
C MET A 121 -3.97 13.24 -11.86
N THR A 122 -5.16 12.91 -11.34
CA THR A 122 -5.51 13.18 -9.94
C THR A 122 -4.71 12.26 -9.03
N ILE A 123 -4.57 10.98 -9.38
CA ILE A 123 -3.74 10.02 -8.64
C ILE A 123 -2.30 10.52 -8.58
N LEU A 124 -1.69 10.82 -9.73
CA LEU A 124 -0.33 11.31 -9.82
C LEU A 124 -0.12 12.55 -8.93
N ARG A 125 -0.99 13.56 -9.03
CA ARG A 125 -0.86 14.79 -8.25
C ARG A 125 -0.99 14.55 -6.74
N THR A 126 -1.83 13.60 -6.33
CA THR A 126 -1.99 13.25 -4.91
C THR A 126 -0.77 12.49 -4.39
N LEU A 127 -0.26 11.51 -5.13
CA LEU A 127 0.84 10.65 -4.67
C LEU A 127 2.24 11.27 -4.85
N ALA A 128 2.43 12.10 -5.87
CA ALA A 128 3.68 12.85 -6.10
C ALA A 128 3.73 14.17 -5.33
N GLY A 129 2.76 14.42 -4.43
CA GLY A 129 2.75 15.59 -3.56
C GLY A 129 3.90 15.59 -2.54
N ALA A 130 4.02 16.69 -1.79
CA ALA A 130 5.06 16.82 -0.76
C ALA A 130 4.90 15.85 0.42
N ARG A 131 3.67 15.34 0.64
CA ARG A 131 3.35 14.41 1.71
C ARG A 131 3.32 12.99 1.18
N VAL A 132 4.03 12.08 1.85
CA VAL A 132 3.88 10.64 1.65
C VAL A 132 2.62 10.18 2.39
N TYR A 133 1.70 9.55 1.68
CA TYR A 133 0.47 9.01 2.26
C TYR A 133 0.58 7.51 2.35
N ARG A 134 0.43 6.93 3.56
CA ARG A 134 0.35 5.47 3.75
C ARG A 134 1.54 4.70 3.15
N GLY A 135 2.71 5.32 3.11
CA GLY A 135 3.90 4.75 2.47
C GLY A 135 3.84 4.68 0.94
N LEU A 136 2.81 5.23 0.27
CA LEU A 136 2.71 5.24 -1.19
C LEU A 136 3.84 6.07 -1.78
N ARG A 137 4.77 5.41 -2.47
CA ARG A 137 5.97 6.03 -3.01
C ARG A 137 6.22 5.63 -4.45
N PRO A 138 6.73 6.57 -5.28
CA PRO A 138 7.15 6.27 -6.62
C PRO A 138 8.40 5.38 -6.58
N ILE A 139 8.51 4.47 -7.54
CA ILE A 139 9.74 3.75 -7.85
C ILE A 139 10.54 4.62 -8.80
N ILE A 140 11.54 5.26 -8.24
CA ILE A 140 12.46 6.14 -8.96
C ILE A 140 13.82 5.45 -8.93
N GLU A 141 14.33 5.07 -10.09
CA GLU A 141 15.72 4.61 -10.27
C GLU A 141 16.69 5.80 -10.31
#